data_AF-A0A7S8C151-F1
#
_entry.id   AF-A0A7S8C151-F1
#
_cell.length_a   1.000
_cell.length_b   1.000
_cell.length_c   1.000
_cell.angle_alpha   90.00
_cell.angle_beta   90.00
_cell.angle_gamma   90.00
#
_symmetry.space_group_name_H-M   'P 1'
#
loop_
_entity.id
_entity.type
_entity.pdbx_description
1 polymer ?
#
loop_
_entity_poly.entity_id
_entity_poly.type
_entity_poly.pdbx_seq_one_letter_code
_entity_poly.pdbx_strand_id
1 'polypeptide(L)'
;MRHNEPVIYNNQRYVVSYRFDESASAYAVAVARPGKALGKGDGETARQVAQSTVTYYACPTSTRAKLAEGSARLSKATWHMQVKCT
;
A
#
# COMPACT_ATOMS: atom_id res chain seq x y z
N MET A 1 -10.42 5.36 -10.41
CA MET A 1 -11.28 4.50 -9.56
C MET A 1 -10.50 4.04 -8.34
N ARG A 2 -11.18 3.61 -7.26
CA ARG A 2 -10.53 3.04 -6.06
C ARG A 2 -10.68 1.52 -6.10
N HIS A 3 -9.56 0.82 -6.02
CA HIS A 3 -9.48 -0.64 -6.00
C HIS A 3 -9.26 -1.12 -4.57
N ASN A 4 -9.73 -2.32 -4.25
CA ASN A 4 -9.58 -2.94 -2.93
C ASN A 4 -9.18 -4.40 -3.13
N GLU A 5 -7.93 -4.73 -2.77
CA GLU A 5 -7.37 -6.06 -2.99
C GLU A 5 -7.10 -6.76 -1.66
N PRO A 6 -7.57 -8.01 -1.48
CA PRO A 6 -7.11 -8.85 -0.39
C PRO A 6 -5.69 -9.33 -0.70
N VAL A 7 -4.77 -9.16 0.26
CA VAL A 7 -3.36 -9.54 0.09
C VAL A 7 -2.93 -10.43 1.25
N ILE A 8 -2.26 -11.53 0.94
CA ILE A 8 -1.63 -12.39 1.95
C ILE A 8 -0.14 -12.08 2.00
N TYR A 9 0.36 -11.71 3.16
CA TYR A 9 1.77 -11.39 3.40
C TYR A 9 2.20 -11.94 4.76
N ASN A 10 3.32 -12.66 4.81
CA ASN A 10 3.83 -13.31 6.03
C ASN A 10 2.74 -14.09 6.81
N ASN A 11 1.96 -14.89 6.09
CA ASN A 11 0.83 -15.68 6.63
C ASN A 11 -0.27 -14.84 7.32
N GLN A 12 -0.34 -13.55 7.03
CA GLN A 12 -1.36 -12.62 7.52
C GLN A 12 -2.14 -12.03 6.35
N ARG A 13 -3.45 -11.85 6.55
CA ARG A 13 -4.32 -11.23 5.57
C ARG A 13 -4.38 -9.72 5.77
N TYR A 14 -4.21 -8.98 4.68
CA TYR A 14 -4.33 -7.54 4.60
C TYR A 14 -5.43 -7.19 3.59
N VAL A 15 -5.97 -5.99 3.74
CA VAL A 15 -6.83 -5.35 2.76
C VAL A 15 -6.12 -4.09 2.30
N VAL A 16 -5.86 -4.00 1.00
CA VAL A 16 -5.12 -2.90 0.39
C VAL A 16 -6.06 -2.13 -0.52
N SER A 17 -6.39 -0.91 -0.14
CA SER A 17 -7.08 0.04 -1.00
C SER A 17 -6.06 0.85 -1.78
N TYR A 18 -6.21 1.00 -3.10
CA TYR A 18 -5.39 1.94 -3.85
C TYR A 18 -6.18 2.69 -4.92
N ARG A 19 -5.72 3.90 -5.24
CA ARG A 19 -6.26 4.77 -6.30
C ARG A 19 -5.12 5.56 -6.91
N PHE A 20 -5.12 5.71 -8.23
CA PHE A 20 -4.22 6.65 -8.87
C PHE A 20 -4.64 8.10 -8.55
N ASP A 21 -3.68 8.89 -8.10
CA ASP A 21 -3.76 10.31 -7.82
C ASP A 21 -2.94 11.06 -8.87
N GLU A 22 -3.65 11.67 -9.81
CA GLU A 22 -3.07 12.38 -10.96
C GLU A 22 -2.24 13.59 -10.53
N SER A 23 -2.64 14.30 -9.47
CA SER A 23 -1.92 15.48 -8.98
C SER A 23 -0.55 15.13 -8.38
N ALA A 24 -0.41 13.92 -7.83
CA ALA A 24 0.84 13.43 -7.26
C ALA A 24 1.65 12.55 -8.23
N SER A 25 1.07 12.22 -9.40
CA SER A 25 1.51 11.15 -10.30
C SER A 25 1.89 9.89 -9.53
N ALA A 26 1.01 9.46 -8.62
CA ALA A 26 1.25 8.37 -7.67
C ALA A 26 -0.03 7.63 -7.32
N TYR A 27 0.10 6.39 -6.87
CA TYR A 27 -0.98 5.65 -6.24
C TYR A 27 -1.06 5.99 -4.75
N ALA A 28 -2.20 6.53 -4.33
CA ALA A 28 -2.55 6.64 -2.92
C ALA A 28 -3.01 5.27 -2.42
N VAL A 29 -2.28 4.70 -1.47
CA VAL A 29 -2.50 3.36 -0.93
C VAL A 29 -2.88 3.42 0.54
N ALA A 30 -3.82 2.57 0.95
CA ALA A 30 -4.23 2.36 2.33
C ALA A 30 -4.15 0.86 2.64
N VAL A 31 -3.40 0.49 3.68
CA VAL A 31 -3.20 -0.89 4.12
C VAL A 31 -3.85 -1.05 5.49
N ALA A 32 -4.77 -2.00 5.60
CA ALA A 32 -5.41 -2.40 6.84
C ALA A 32 -5.30 -3.91 7.03
N ARG A 33 -5.43 -4.38 8.28
CA ARG A 33 -5.43 -5.81 8.63
C ARG A 33 -6.73 -6.15 9.36
N PRO A 34 -7.59 -7.02 8.78
CA PRO A 34 -8.78 -7.50 9.47
C PRO A 34 -8.43 -8.25 10.76
N GLY A 35 -9.24 -8.08 11.81
CA GLY A 35 -9.08 -8.80 13.09
C GLY A 35 -7.92 -8.34 13.98
N LYS A 36 -6.94 -7.60 13.46
CA LYS A 36 -5.86 -7.01 14.27
C LYS A 36 -5.41 -5.68 13.69
N ALA A 37 -5.69 -4.59 14.41
CA ALA A 37 -5.25 -3.24 14.08
C ALA A 37 -3.74 -3.18 13.79
N LEU A 38 -3.35 -2.34 12.82
CA LEU A 38 -1.95 -2.05 12.55
C LEU A 38 -1.46 -0.94 13.50
N GLY A 39 -0.28 -1.15 14.07
CA GLY A 39 0.42 -0.19 14.92
C GLY A 39 1.65 0.40 14.23
N LYS A 40 2.38 1.24 14.98
CA LYS A 40 3.63 1.87 14.52
C LYS A 40 4.70 0.83 14.13
N GLY A 41 4.77 -0.28 14.84
CA GLY A 41 5.70 -1.39 14.56
C GLY A 41 5.40 -2.15 13.26
N ASP A 42 4.18 -2.06 12.72
CA ASP A 42 3.81 -2.72 11.46
C ASP A 42 4.17 -1.87 10.22
N GLY A 43 4.86 -0.72 10.38
CA GLY A 43 5.08 0.24 9.29
C GLY A 43 5.91 -0.29 8.13
N GLU A 44 6.96 -1.06 8.42
CA GLU A 44 7.78 -1.67 7.37
C GLU A 44 7.01 -2.74 6.59
N THR A 45 6.29 -3.61 7.30
CA THR A 45 5.40 -4.60 6.69
C THR A 45 4.35 -3.93 5.81
N ALA A 46 3.69 -2.87 6.30
CA ALA A 46 2.69 -2.14 5.52
C ALA A 46 3.27 -1.52 4.24
N ARG A 47 4.50 -1.00 4.31
CA ARG A 47 5.24 -0.48 3.14
C ARG A 47 5.46 -1.59 2.10
N GLN A 48 5.96 -2.74 2.53
CA GLN A 48 6.20 -3.89 1.64
C GLN A 48 4.89 -4.38 1.00
N VAL A 49 3.81 -4.51 1.79
CA VAL A 49 2.49 -4.90 1.29
C VAL A 49 1.97 -3.93 0.23
N ALA A 50 2.01 -2.62 0.50
CA ALA A 50 1.56 -1.61 -0.46
C ALA A 50 2.37 -1.62 -1.75
N GLN A 51 3.70 -1.68 -1.63
CA GLN A 51 4.61 -1.70 -2.78
C GLN A 51 4.37 -2.91 -3.66
N SER A 52 4.28 -4.11 -3.07
CA SER A 52 4.02 -5.35 -3.80
C SER A 52 2.64 -5.33 -4.48
N THR A 53 1.62 -4.81 -3.80
CA THR A 53 0.26 -4.71 -4.36
C THR A 53 0.23 -3.82 -5.59
N VAL A 54 0.80 -2.61 -5.48
CA VAL A 54 0.83 -1.67 -6.61
C VAL A 54 1.71 -2.20 -7.75
N THR A 55 2.84 -2.85 -7.43
CA THR A 55 3.68 -3.49 -8.45
C THR A 55 2.89 -4.51 -9.26
N TYR A 56 2.16 -5.40 -8.59
CA TYR A 56 1.44 -6.49 -9.24
C TYR A 56 0.20 -6.03 -10.03
N TYR A 57 -0.63 -5.16 -9.44
CA TYR A 57 -1.93 -4.81 -10.02
C TYR A 57 -1.93 -3.53 -10.86
N ALA A 58 -1.05 -2.58 -10.53
CA ALA A 58 -1.09 -1.23 -11.08
C ALA A 58 0.13 -0.89 -11.97
N CYS A 59 1.22 -1.64 -11.89
CA CYS A 59 2.44 -1.41 -12.67
C CYS A 59 2.83 -2.64 -13.53
N PRO A 60 2.02 -3.06 -14.50
CA PRO A 60 2.27 -4.30 -15.27
C PRO A 60 3.57 -4.28 -16.08
N THR A 61 4.06 -3.09 -16.45
CA THR A 61 5.29 -2.92 -17.26
C THR A 61 6.51 -2.52 -16.43
N SER A 62 6.36 -2.25 -15.15
CA SER A 62 7.46 -1.82 -14.29
C SER A 62 8.10 -3.00 -13.57
N THR A 63 9.42 -2.95 -13.43
CA THR A 63 10.17 -3.95 -12.66
C THR A 63 9.81 -3.92 -11.17
N ARG A 64 9.48 -2.73 -10.65
CA ARG A 64 9.03 -2.55 -9.26
C ARG A 64 8.33 -1.22 -9.09
N ALA A 65 7.31 -1.15 -8.24
CA ALA A 65 6.82 0.13 -7.73
C ALA A 65 7.75 0.64 -6.61
N LYS A 66 7.85 1.95 -6.41
CA LYS A 66 8.65 2.58 -5.35
C LYS A 66 7.75 3.43 -4.44
N LEU A 67 7.98 3.36 -3.13
CA LEU A 67 7.34 4.25 -2.17
C LEU A 67 7.90 5.67 -2.28
N ALA A 68 7.02 6.67 -2.23
CA ALA A 68 7.43 8.04 -2.03
C ALA A 68 7.97 8.20 -0.59
N GLU A 69 9.18 8.73 -0.46
CA GLU A 69 9.82 8.95 0.83
C GLU A 69 8.97 9.85 1.72
N GLY A 70 8.90 9.54 3.02
CA GLY A 70 8.10 10.28 4.00
C GLY A 70 6.58 10.15 3.85
N SER A 71 6.05 9.50 2.80
CA SER A 71 4.60 9.42 2.56
C SER A 71 3.85 8.48 3.52
N ALA A 72 4.56 7.56 4.17
CA ALA A 72 3.96 6.55 5.04
C ALA A 72 3.49 7.15 6.37
N ARG A 73 2.19 7.15 6.60
CA ARG A 73 1.53 7.65 7.82
C ARG A 73 0.53 6.64 8.37
N LEU A 74 0.53 6.45 9.69
CA LEU A 74 -0.48 5.65 10.37
C LEU A 74 -1.65 6.53 10.79
N SER A 75 -2.89 6.17 10.42
CA SER A 75 -4.12 6.83 10.85
C SER A 75 -5.18 5.81 11.18
N LYS A 76 -5.76 5.88 12.39
CA LYS A 76 -6.86 4.99 12.85
C LYS A 76 -6.64 3.51 12.46
N ALA A 77 -5.47 2.96 12.79
CA ALA A 77 -5.06 1.58 12.49
C ALA A 77 -4.90 1.21 11.00
N THR A 78 -4.86 2.19 10.12
CA THR A 78 -4.61 2.03 8.68
C THR A 78 -3.34 2.78 8.30
N TRP A 79 -2.45 2.11 7.57
CA TRP A 79 -1.26 2.75 7.02
C TRP A 79 -1.58 3.35 5.65
N HIS A 80 -1.40 4.66 5.52
CA HIS A 80 -1.56 5.37 4.26
C HIS A 80 -0.19 5.72 3.69
N MET A 81 -0.02 5.61 2.38
CA MET A 81 1.24 5.91 1.70
C MET A 81 1.03 6.24 0.23
N GLN A 82 2.07 6.77 -0.41
CA GLN A 82 2.10 7.01 -1.85
C GLN A 82 3.11 6.09 -2.51
N VAL A 83 2.71 5.43 -3.60
CA VAL A 83 3.54 4.48 -4.34
C VAL A 83 3.51 4.86 -5.82
N LYS A 84 4.68 4.91 -6.47
CA LYS A 84 4.83 5.24 -7.88
C LYS A 84 5.33 4.03 -8.64
N CYS A 85 4.82 3.79 -9.84
CA CYS A 85 5.49 2.91 -10.79
C CYS A 85 6.80 3.59 -11.21
N THR A 86 7.89 2.83 -11.29
CA THR A 86 9.18 3.31 -11.81
C THR A 86 9.57 2.58 -13.07
#